data_AF-R8B5R9-F1
#
_entry.id   AF-R8B5R9-F1
#
_cell.length_a   1.000
_cell.length_b   1.000
_cell.length_c   1.000
_cell.angle_alpha   90.00
_cell.angle_beta   90.00
_cell.angle_gamma   90.00
#
_symmetry.space_group_name_H-M   'P 1'
#
loop_
_entity.id
_entity.type
_entity.pdbx_description
1 polymer ?
#
loop_
_entity_poly.entity_id
_entity_poly.type
_entity_poly.pdbx_seq_one_letter_code
_entity_poly.pdbx_strand_id
1 'polypeptide(L)'
;MPDNKQGTAEFEPFPWDRNFETGIESIDRQHKVLVDILNRLARHFVSGDARVDCNDILEELLSYAAFHFKSEESIWREGLGVEEAVRNHHDSHQLFFAQIQIFRGSQTPRERVLADIYDYLARWLAFHILESDRRMALTVQELKRGSTLAEARTAVDDQLSGQVSATVSALLEKYAVLSARVVRSIGDAHRDWP
;
A
#
# COMPACT_ATOMS: atom_id res chain seq x y z
N MET A 1 33.23 -23.92 -17.14
CA MET A 1 32.96 -22.48 -16.96
C MET A 1 31.54 -22.36 -16.43
N PRO A 2 31.30 -22.01 -15.16
CA PRO A 2 29.94 -21.79 -14.70
C PRO A 2 29.46 -20.42 -15.17
N ASP A 3 28.28 -20.43 -15.75
CA ASP A 3 27.54 -19.31 -16.33
C ASP A 3 27.00 -18.42 -15.19
N ASN A 4 27.60 -17.25 -14.99
CA ASN A 4 27.21 -16.27 -13.98
C ASN A 4 26.11 -15.37 -14.54
N LYS A 5 24.86 -15.84 -14.52
CA LYS A 5 23.70 -14.95 -14.67
C LYS A 5 23.42 -14.27 -13.33
N GLN A 6 24.20 -13.25 -13.01
CA GLN A 6 23.77 -12.22 -12.05
C GLN A 6 22.62 -11.45 -12.71
N GLY A 7 21.39 -11.84 -12.41
CA GLY A 7 20.23 -11.01 -12.66
C GLY A 7 20.44 -9.69 -11.93
N THR A 8 20.41 -8.58 -12.65
CA THR A 8 20.32 -7.25 -12.04
C THR A 8 19.02 -7.23 -11.26
N ALA A 9 19.09 -7.30 -9.92
CA ALA A 9 17.89 -7.12 -9.09
C ALA A 9 17.30 -5.76 -9.45
N GLU A 10 16.10 -5.75 -10.04
CA GLU A 10 15.40 -4.51 -10.34
C GLU A 10 15.18 -3.73 -9.03
N PHE A 11 15.30 -2.41 -9.08
CA PHE A 11 15.09 -1.55 -7.92
C PHE A 11 13.60 -1.59 -7.51
N GLU A 12 13.31 -2.33 -6.45
CA GLU A 12 11.97 -2.47 -5.84
C GLU A 12 12.00 -1.89 -4.41
N PRO A 13 11.75 -0.58 -4.24
CA PRO A 13 11.77 0.05 -2.92
C PRO A 13 10.58 -0.35 -2.05
N PHE A 14 9.55 -0.98 -2.62
CA PHE A 14 8.43 -1.57 -1.91
C PHE A 14 8.29 -3.06 -2.28
N PRO A 15 9.20 -3.94 -1.80
CA PRO A 15 9.14 -5.36 -2.15
C PRO A 15 7.89 -6.03 -1.57
N TRP A 16 7.30 -6.98 -2.29
CA TRP A 16 6.22 -7.79 -1.74
C TRP A 16 6.71 -8.59 -0.51
N ASP A 17 5.91 -8.59 0.55
CA ASP A 17 6.17 -9.33 1.78
C ASP A 17 4.96 -10.22 2.09
N ARG A 18 5.19 -11.46 2.56
CA ARG A 18 4.11 -12.38 2.92
C ARG A 18 3.24 -11.84 4.06
N ASN A 19 3.73 -10.90 4.85
CA ASN A 19 2.94 -10.23 5.87
C ASN A 19 1.79 -9.38 5.30
N PHE A 20 1.83 -9.04 4.00
CA PHE A 20 0.71 -8.41 3.30
C PHE A 20 -0.40 -9.38 2.87
N GLU A 21 -0.19 -10.69 3.02
CA GLU A 21 -1.23 -11.66 2.67
C GLU A 21 -2.36 -11.63 3.70
N THR A 22 -3.58 -11.39 3.20
CA THR A 22 -4.84 -11.43 3.93
C THR A 22 -5.40 -12.87 4.01
N GLY A 23 -4.91 -13.76 3.15
CA GLY A 23 -5.44 -15.11 2.97
C GLY A 23 -6.70 -15.16 2.09
N ILE A 24 -7.13 -14.01 1.54
CA ILE A 24 -8.18 -13.94 0.52
C ILE A 24 -7.47 -13.75 -0.83
N GLU A 25 -7.37 -14.83 -1.60
CA GLU A 25 -6.53 -14.89 -2.81
C GLU A 25 -6.80 -13.76 -3.82
N SER A 26 -8.06 -13.36 -3.99
CA SER A 26 -8.41 -12.24 -4.88
C SER A 26 -7.88 -10.90 -4.38
N ILE A 27 -7.88 -10.66 -3.08
CA ILE A 27 -7.36 -9.44 -2.46
C ILE A 27 -5.84 -9.42 -2.52
N ASP A 28 -5.18 -10.54 -2.17
CA ASP A 28 -3.73 -10.65 -2.22
C ASP A 28 -3.18 -10.43 -3.64
N ARG A 29 -3.89 -10.87 -4.69
CA ARG A 29 -3.55 -10.57 -6.08
C ARG A 29 -3.68 -9.08 -6.40
N GLN A 30 -4.72 -8.42 -5.90
CA GLN A 30 -4.93 -6.98 -6.12
C GLN A 30 -3.88 -6.14 -5.40
N HIS A 31 -3.53 -6.49 -4.15
CA HIS A 31 -2.44 -5.83 -3.41
C HIS A 31 -1.10 -5.95 -4.16
N LYS A 32 -0.78 -7.12 -4.73
CA LYS A 32 0.44 -7.30 -5.54
C LYS A 32 0.50 -6.36 -6.74
N VAL A 33 -0.64 -6.11 -7.41
CA VAL A 33 -0.70 -5.16 -8.52
C VAL A 33 -0.50 -3.72 -8.04
N LEU A 34 -1.11 -3.32 -6.92
CA LEU A 34 -0.88 -1.99 -6.32
C LEU A 34 0.61 -1.78 -5.98
N VAL A 35 1.24 -2.80 -5.39
CA VAL A 35 2.67 -2.80 -5.06
C VAL A 35 3.53 -2.68 -6.32
N ASP A 36 3.22 -3.40 -7.40
CA ASP A 36 3.94 -3.28 -8.67
C ASP A 36 3.83 -1.88 -9.27
N ILE A 37 2.62 -1.30 -9.31
CA ILE A 37 2.41 0.07 -9.82
C ILE A 37 3.18 1.08 -8.96
N LEU A 38 3.18 0.94 -7.63
CA LEU A 38 3.94 1.80 -6.73
C LEU A 38 5.46 1.67 -6.97
N ASN A 39 5.97 0.46 -7.19
CA ASN A 39 7.38 0.25 -7.54
C ASN A 39 7.74 0.84 -8.91
N ARG A 40 6.85 0.77 -9.91
CA ARG A 40 7.02 1.44 -11.20
C ARG A 40 7.11 2.95 -11.03
N LEU A 41 6.25 3.54 -10.19
CA LEU A 41 6.29 4.96 -9.85
C LEU A 41 7.64 5.33 -9.21
N ALA A 42 8.14 4.52 -8.29
CA ALA A 42 9.45 4.74 -7.67
C ALA A 42 10.62 4.64 -8.66
N ARG A 43 10.57 3.68 -9.59
CA ARG A 43 11.58 3.50 -10.64
C ARG A 43 11.63 4.69 -11.59
N HIS A 44 10.47 5.25 -11.95
CA HIS A 44 10.42 6.48 -12.75
C HIS A 44 11.21 7.61 -12.08
N PHE A 45 11.05 7.79 -10.77
CA PHE A 45 11.79 8.80 -10.00
C PHE A 45 13.30 8.57 -9.92
N VAL A 46 13.75 7.31 -9.85
CA VAL A 46 15.18 6.99 -9.71
C VAL A 46 15.91 6.95 -11.06
N SER A 47 15.24 6.49 -12.12
CA SER A 47 15.85 6.34 -13.44
C SER A 47 15.80 7.61 -14.29
N GLY A 48 14.90 8.56 -13.99
CA GLY A 48 14.67 9.74 -14.81
C GLY A 48 14.19 9.38 -16.23
N ASP A 49 13.60 8.20 -16.43
CA ASP A 49 13.13 7.76 -17.74
C ASP A 49 11.96 8.61 -18.22
N ALA A 50 12.27 9.59 -19.07
CA ALA A 50 11.31 10.53 -19.64
C ALA A 50 10.31 9.89 -20.63
N ARG A 51 10.38 8.58 -20.89
CA ARG A 51 9.49 7.90 -21.84
C ARG A 51 8.11 7.59 -21.29
N VAL A 52 7.94 7.57 -19.97
CA VAL A 52 6.64 7.31 -19.30
C VAL A 52 6.33 8.51 -18.42
N ASP A 53 5.16 9.15 -18.57
CA ASP A 53 4.79 10.25 -17.68
C ASP A 53 4.45 9.68 -16.30
N CYS A 54 5.09 10.21 -15.26
CA CYS A 54 4.76 9.95 -13.86
C CYS A 54 3.26 10.07 -13.56
N ASN A 55 2.58 11.02 -14.22
CA ASN A 55 1.16 11.22 -14.05
C ASN A 55 0.35 10.01 -14.54
N ASP A 56 0.77 9.36 -15.64
CA ASP A 56 0.07 8.20 -16.17
C ASP A 56 0.13 7.02 -15.20
N ILE A 57 1.31 6.79 -14.59
CA ILE A 57 1.49 5.75 -13.56
C ILE A 57 0.65 6.09 -12.31
N LEU A 58 0.58 7.37 -11.93
CA LEU A 58 -0.24 7.80 -10.80
C LEU A 58 -1.73 7.60 -11.08
N GLU A 59 -2.23 7.97 -12.26
CA GLU A 59 -3.63 7.76 -12.62
C GLU A 59 -3.98 6.27 -12.73
N GLU A 60 -3.05 5.44 -13.22
CA GLU A 60 -3.18 3.98 -13.18
C GLU A 60 -3.32 3.47 -11.74
N LEU A 61 -2.47 3.95 -10.82
CA LEU A 61 -2.54 3.60 -9.40
C LEU A 61 -3.90 3.99 -8.79
N LEU A 62 -4.37 5.20 -9.04
CA LEU A 62 -5.64 5.70 -8.51
C LEU A 62 -6.83 4.90 -9.05
N SER A 63 -6.82 4.59 -10.36
CA SER A 63 -7.86 3.79 -10.99
C SER A 63 -7.90 2.37 -10.42
N TYR A 64 -6.73 1.75 -10.26
CA TYR A 64 -6.62 0.40 -9.71
C TYR A 64 -7.00 0.36 -8.22
N ALA A 65 -6.60 1.36 -7.44
CA ALA A 65 -7.01 1.51 -6.04
C ALA A 65 -8.54 1.60 -5.91
N ALA A 66 -9.21 2.37 -6.76
CA ALA A 66 -10.67 2.46 -6.75
C ALA A 66 -11.35 1.11 -7.05
N PHE A 67 -10.81 0.34 -8.00
CA PHE A 67 -11.27 -1.01 -8.29
C PHE A 67 -11.06 -1.98 -7.10
N HIS A 68 -9.87 -1.91 -6.49
CA HIS A 68 -9.49 -2.72 -5.35
C HIS A 68 -10.38 -2.44 -4.14
N PHE A 69 -10.50 -1.17 -3.73
CA PHE A 69 -11.35 -0.76 -2.60
C PHE A 69 -12.81 -1.16 -2.79
N LYS A 70 -13.34 -1.06 -4.00
CA LYS A 70 -14.69 -1.56 -4.30
C LYS A 70 -14.82 -3.08 -4.09
N SER A 71 -13.78 -3.84 -4.43
CA SER A 71 -13.76 -5.30 -4.23
C SER A 71 -13.76 -5.65 -2.75
N GLU A 72 -12.91 -4.99 -1.98
CA GLU A 72 -12.82 -5.13 -0.52
C GLU A 72 -14.11 -4.75 0.19
N GLU A 73 -14.65 -3.57 -0.11
CA GLU A 73 -15.88 -3.09 0.50
C GLU A 73 -17.07 -4.03 0.25
N SER A 74 -17.12 -4.70 -0.91
CA SER A 74 -18.13 -5.74 -1.16
C SER A 74 -17.96 -6.91 -0.19
N ILE A 75 -16.73 -7.44 -0.07
CA ILE A 75 -16.41 -8.57 0.81
C ILE A 75 -16.69 -8.23 2.27
N TRP A 76 -16.27 -7.05 2.71
CA TRP A 76 -16.47 -6.59 4.08
C TRP A 76 -17.93 -6.36 4.40
N ARG A 77 -18.69 -5.76 3.50
CA ARG A 77 -20.14 -5.55 3.70
C ARG A 77 -20.91 -6.87 3.71
N GLU A 78 -20.54 -7.82 2.85
CA GLU A 78 -21.14 -9.16 2.83
C GLU A 78 -20.80 -9.96 4.09
N GLY A 79 -19.55 -9.88 4.55
CA GLY A 79 -19.06 -10.67 5.68
C GLY A 79 -19.38 -10.07 7.06
N LEU A 80 -19.38 -8.74 7.18
CA LEU A 80 -19.50 -8.02 8.45
C LEU A 80 -20.77 -7.18 8.55
N GLY A 81 -21.49 -6.94 7.44
CA GLY A 81 -22.69 -6.10 7.44
C GLY A 81 -22.38 -4.61 7.53
N VAL A 82 -23.10 -3.90 8.42
CA VAL A 82 -23.04 -2.44 8.60
C VAL A 82 -22.32 -2.04 9.90
N GLU A 83 -21.32 -2.81 10.29
CA GLU A 83 -20.50 -2.53 11.46
C GLU A 83 -19.73 -1.22 11.33
N GLU A 84 -19.38 -0.62 12.46
CA GLU A 84 -18.58 0.61 12.50
C GLU A 84 -17.22 0.44 11.81
N ALA A 85 -16.60 -0.73 11.96
CA ALA A 85 -15.35 -1.05 11.27
C ALA A 85 -15.46 -0.95 9.74
N VAL A 86 -16.59 -1.37 9.16
CA VAL A 86 -16.82 -1.29 7.70
C VAL A 86 -16.95 0.17 7.25
N ARG A 87 -17.62 1.01 8.06
CA ARG A 87 -17.72 2.45 7.77
C ARG A 87 -16.37 3.14 7.89
N ASN A 88 -15.63 2.90 8.97
CA ASN A 88 -14.31 3.50 9.20
C ASN A 88 -13.31 3.12 8.10
N HIS A 89 -13.38 1.87 7.63
CA HIS A 89 -12.54 1.40 6.53
C HIS A 89 -12.91 2.09 5.19
N HIS A 90 -14.21 2.21 4.87
CA HIS A 90 -14.65 2.99 3.72
C HIS A 90 -14.22 4.46 3.79
N ASP A 91 -14.36 5.09 4.96
CA ASP A 91 -13.93 6.49 5.16
C ASP A 91 -12.42 6.66 4.97
N SER A 92 -11.62 5.64 5.37
CA SER A 92 -10.18 5.61 5.10
C SER A 92 -9.87 5.58 3.60
N HIS A 93 -10.62 4.82 2.80
CA HIS A 93 -10.50 4.85 1.33
C HIS A 93 -10.87 6.21 0.73
N GLN A 94 -11.90 6.87 1.25
CA GLN A 94 -12.27 8.21 0.76
C GLN A 94 -11.19 9.24 1.11
N LEU A 95 -10.62 9.15 2.32
CA LEU A 95 -9.53 10.01 2.76
C LEU A 95 -8.27 9.81 1.92
N PHE A 96 -7.99 8.58 1.47
CA PHE A 96 -6.89 8.29 0.55
C PHE A 96 -6.95 9.16 -0.71
N PHE A 97 -8.09 9.19 -1.39
CA PHE A 97 -8.25 10.01 -2.59
C PHE A 97 -8.21 11.51 -2.26
N ALA A 98 -8.89 11.93 -1.19
CA ALA A 98 -8.91 13.34 -0.78
C ALA A 98 -7.50 13.88 -0.50
N GLN A 99 -6.66 13.10 0.18
CA GLN A 99 -5.29 13.49 0.49
C GLN A 99 -4.44 13.65 -0.76
N ILE A 100 -4.61 12.79 -1.76
CA ILE A 100 -3.91 12.90 -3.05
C ILE A 100 -4.34 14.15 -3.81
N GLN A 101 -5.63 14.48 -3.78
CA GLN A 101 -6.13 15.73 -4.39
C GLN A 101 -5.57 16.98 -3.68
N ILE A 102 -5.42 16.94 -2.36
CA ILE A 102 -4.77 18.01 -1.58
C ILE A 102 -3.32 18.22 -2.06
N PHE A 103 -2.54 17.15 -2.24
CA PHE A 103 -1.18 17.28 -2.75
C PHE A 103 -1.14 17.89 -4.16
N ARG A 104 -2.01 17.40 -5.08
CA ARG A 104 -2.13 17.91 -6.46
C ARG A 104 -2.53 19.38 -6.53
N GLY A 105 -3.31 19.87 -5.55
CA GLY A 105 -3.74 21.26 -5.48
C GLY A 105 -2.76 22.22 -4.81
N SER A 106 -1.62 21.74 -4.30
CA SER A 106 -0.64 22.60 -3.62
C SER A 106 0.14 23.49 -4.61
N GLN A 107 0.60 24.65 -4.14
CA GLN A 107 1.44 25.58 -4.92
C GLN A 107 2.94 25.23 -4.88
N THR A 108 3.26 24.05 -4.39
CA THR A 108 4.62 23.53 -4.24
C THR A 108 5.17 23.09 -5.61
N PRO A 109 6.50 23.15 -5.87
CA PRO A 109 7.06 22.59 -7.10
C PRO A 109 6.62 21.15 -7.36
N ARG A 110 6.34 20.82 -8.63
CA ARG A 110 5.74 19.55 -9.07
C ARG A 110 6.50 18.34 -8.52
N GLU A 111 7.82 18.40 -8.53
CA GLU A 111 8.72 17.32 -8.13
C GLU A 111 8.57 17.00 -6.63
N ARG A 112 8.44 18.05 -5.80
CA ARG A 112 8.19 17.89 -4.37
C ARG A 112 6.77 17.37 -4.12
N VAL A 113 5.78 17.82 -4.87
CA VAL A 113 4.41 17.26 -4.81
C VAL A 113 4.42 15.76 -5.11
N LEU A 114 5.13 15.35 -6.16
CA LEU A 114 5.25 13.94 -6.54
C LEU A 114 5.98 13.10 -5.47
N ALA A 115 7.03 13.66 -4.85
CA ALA A 115 7.71 13.02 -3.73
C ALA A 115 6.80 12.86 -2.50
N ASP A 116 6.02 13.89 -2.15
CA ASP A 116 5.07 13.87 -1.04
C ASP A 116 3.94 12.85 -1.31
N ILE A 117 3.44 12.79 -2.55
CA ILE A 117 2.46 11.78 -2.98
C ILE A 117 3.05 10.37 -2.84
N TYR A 118 4.26 10.13 -3.34
CA TYR A 118 4.88 8.82 -3.25
C TYR A 118 5.07 8.37 -1.79
N ASP A 119 5.57 9.26 -0.93
CA ASP A 119 5.78 8.96 0.49
C ASP A 119 4.47 8.65 1.20
N TYR A 120 3.42 9.41 0.88
CA TYR A 120 2.08 9.14 1.38
C TYR A 120 1.56 7.78 0.91
N LEU A 121 1.63 7.49 -0.39
CA LEU A 121 1.15 6.24 -0.98
C LEU A 121 1.83 5.03 -0.36
N ALA A 122 3.16 5.05 -0.25
CA ALA A 122 3.93 3.93 0.29
C ALA A 122 3.59 3.66 1.77
N ARG A 123 3.52 4.71 2.59
CA ARG A 123 3.18 4.55 4.02
C ARG A 123 1.73 4.16 4.22
N TRP A 124 0.80 4.81 3.51
CA TRP A 124 -0.61 4.52 3.63
C TRP A 124 -0.91 3.09 3.19
N LEU A 125 -0.39 2.64 2.05
CA LEU A 125 -0.63 1.29 1.55
C LEU A 125 -0.07 0.22 2.50
N ALA A 126 1.16 0.40 3.00
CA ALA A 126 1.74 -0.54 3.95
C ALA A 126 0.91 -0.65 5.23
N PHE A 127 0.54 0.50 5.82
CA PHE A 127 -0.25 0.55 7.04
C PHE A 127 -1.64 -0.03 6.83
N HIS A 128 -2.31 0.36 5.75
CA HIS A 128 -3.67 -0.07 5.45
C HIS A 128 -3.79 -1.58 5.32
N ILE A 129 -2.90 -2.20 4.54
CA ILE A 129 -2.88 -3.66 4.35
C ILE A 129 -2.60 -4.38 5.67
N LEU A 130 -1.57 -3.94 6.41
CA LEU A 130 -1.10 -4.65 7.61
C LEU A 130 -2.06 -4.53 8.79
N GLU A 131 -2.76 -3.39 8.94
CA GLU A 131 -3.59 -3.08 10.10
C GLU A 131 -5.10 -3.14 9.82
N SER A 132 -5.54 -2.72 8.63
CA SER A 132 -6.96 -2.66 8.27
C SER A 132 -7.39 -3.94 7.55
N ASP A 133 -6.86 -4.20 6.35
CA ASP A 133 -7.34 -5.26 5.45
C ASP A 133 -7.15 -6.62 6.10
N ARG A 134 -5.97 -6.84 6.67
CA ARG A 134 -5.65 -8.09 7.37
C ARG A 134 -6.59 -8.35 8.55
N ARG A 135 -6.90 -7.33 9.34
CA ARG A 135 -7.83 -7.45 10.48
C ARG A 135 -9.25 -7.79 10.01
N MET A 136 -9.72 -7.11 8.96
CA MET A 136 -11.04 -7.38 8.37
C MET A 136 -11.11 -8.78 7.75
N ALA A 137 -10.07 -9.20 7.04
CA ALA A 137 -9.94 -10.53 6.46
C ALA A 137 -10.01 -11.63 7.51
N LEU A 138 -9.21 -11.53 8.57
CA LEU A 138 -9.21 -12.50 9.66
C LEU A 138 -10.59 -12.55 10.34
N THR A 139 -11.22 -11.40 10.57
CA THR A 139 -12.55 -11.33 11.18
C THR A 139 -13.60 -12.04 10.31
N VAL A 140 -13.61 -11.79 8.99
CA VAL A 140 -14.52 -12.47 8.06
C VAL A 140 -14.26 -13.97 8.01
N GLN A 141 -13.00 -14.40 8.07
CA GLN A 141 -12.65 -15.82 8.09
C GLN A 141 -13.15 -16.51 9.36
N GLU A 142 -13.05 -15.87 10.53
CA GLU A 142 -13.60 -16.37 11.78
C GLU A 142 -15.13 -16.50 11.74
N LEU A 143 -15.83 -15.49 11.22
CA LEU A 143 -17.28 -15.57 11.03
C LEU A 143 -17.68 -16.72 10.09
N LYS A 144 -16.91 -16.94 9.02
CA LYS A 144 -17.12 -18.09 8.10
C LYS A 144 -16.87 -19.45 8.78
N ARG A 145 -16.07 -19.49 9.84
CA ARG A 145 -15.84 -20.69 10.67
C ARG A 145 -16.92 -20.91 11.72
N GLY A 146 -17.88 -19.99 11.83
CA GLY A 146 -19.02 -20.09 12.75
C GLY A 146 -18.83 -19.35 14.08
N SER A 147 -17.71 -18.64 14.25
CA SER A 147 -17.50 -17.75 15.40
C SER A 147 -18.53 -16.62 15.38
N THR A 148 -18.99 -16.19 16.55
CA THR A 148 -19.73 -14.93 16.68
C THR A 148 -18.80 -13.74 16.43
N LEU A 149 -19.35 -12.55 16.18
CA LEU A 149 -18.54 -11.34 15.97
C LEU A 149 -17.67 -10.98 17.18
N ALA A 150 -18.16 -11.22 18.40
CA ALA A 150 -17.39 -10.98 19.62
C ALA A 150 -16.19 -11.94 19.72
N GLU A 151 -16.42 -13.24 19.49
CA GLU A 151 -15.34 -14.24 19.49
C GLU A 151 -14.32 -13.99 18.38
N ALA A 152 -14.79 -13.63 17.18
CA ALA A 152 -13.93 -13.26 16.07
C ALA A 152 -13.04 -12.06 16.41
N ARG A 153 -13.61 -11.00 17.03
CA ARG A 153 -12.83 -9.83 17.45
C ARG A 153 -11.75 -10.20 18.47
N THR A 154 -12.10 -10.97 19.50
CA THR A 154 -11.14 -11.43 20.51
C THR A 154 -10.02 -12.26 19.89
N ALA A 155 -10.35 -13.24 19.05
CA ALA A 155 -9.36 -14.08 18.38
C ALA A 155 -8.40 -13.26 17.50
N VAL A 156 -8.95 -12.29 16.76
CA VAL A 156 -8.14 -11.40 15.90
C VAL A 156 -7.27 -10.46 16.73
N ASP A 157 -7.78 -9.91 17.82
CA ASP A 157 -7.01 -9.07 18.74
C ASP A 157 -5.84 -9.85 19.37
N ASP A 158 -6.07 -11.08 19.82
CA ASP A 158 -5.01 -11.94 20.36
C ASP A 158 -3.94 -12.26 19.31
N GLN A 159 -4.36 -12.50 18.06
CA GLN A 159 -3.44 -12.77 16.96
C GLN A 159 -2.61 -11.54 16.57
N LEU A 160 -3.19 -10.34 16.62
CA LEU A 160 -2.54 -9.09 16.19
C LEU A 160 -1.75 -8.39 17.31
N SER A 161 -2.16 -8.52 18.58
CA SER A 161 -1.54 -7.86 19.74
C SER A 161 -0.18 -8.44 20.17
N GLY A 162 0.24 -9.58 19.60
CA GLY A 162 1.51 -10.25 19.90
C GLY A 162 2.68 -9.87 18.99
N GLN A 163 3.51 -10.85 18.62
CA GLN A 163 4.68 -10.70 17.73
C GLN A 163 4.35 -10.07 16.35
N VAL A 164 3.09 -10.16 15.91
CA VAL A 164 2.62 -9.54 14.66
C VAL A 164 2.70 -8.02 14.76
N SER A 165 2.33 -7.38 15.88
CA SER A 165 2.43 -5.93 16.03
C SER A 165 3.89 -5.42 15.96
N ALA A 166 4.84 -6.14 16.57
CA ALA A 166 6.27 -5.79 16.48
C ALA A 166 6.83 -5.99 15.06
N THR A 167 6.38 -7.03 14.36
CA THR A 167 6.75 -7.29 12.96
C THR A 167 6.18 -6.22 12.03
N VAL A 168 4.92 -5.85 12.21
CA VAL A 168 4.26 -4.78 11.46
C VAL A 168 4.98 -3.45 11.71
N SER A 169 5.31 -3.12 12.95
CA SER A 169 6.06 -1.90 13.29
C SER A 169 7.42 -1.85 12.57
N ALA A 170 8.18 -2.95 12.59
CA ALA A 170 9.47 -3.04 11.91
C ALA A 170 9.33 -2.95 10.37
N LEU A 171 8.27 -3.52 9.80
CA LEU A 171 7.98 -3.40 8.37
C LEU A 171 7.62 -1.96 8.01
N LEU A 172 6.77 -1.30 8.78
CA LEU A 172 6.42 0.10 8.56
C LEU A 172 7.65 1.01 8.66
N GLU A 173 8.55 0.78 9.61
CA GLU A 173 9.82 1.49 9.71
C GLU A 173 10.71 1.23 8.48
N LYS A 174 10.83 -0.03 8.04
CA LYS A 174 11.54 -0.39 6.81
C LYS A 174 10.98 0.36 5.60
N TYR A 175 9.66 0.39 5.41
CA TYR A 175 9.05 1.10 4.28
C TYR A 175 9.19 2.62 4.40
N ALA A 176 9.15 3.17 5.62
CA ALA A 176 9.44 4.59 5.83
C ALA A 176 10.88 4.94 5.42
N VAL A 177 11.86 4.10 5.78
CA VAL A 177 13.26 4.28 5.37
C VAL A 177 13.44 4.16 3.86
N LEU A 178 12.79 3.18 3.22
CA LEU A 178 12.86 2.98 1.77
C LEU A 178 12.18 4.13 1.02
N SER A 179 11.02 4.58 1.49
CA SER A 179 10.34 5.76 0.96
C SER A 179 11.23 7.00 1.02
N ALA A 180 11.83 7.26 2.19
CA ALA A 180 12.72 8.40 2.37
C ALA A 180 13.96 8.35 1.45
N ARG A 181 14.42 7.16 1.04
CA ARG A 181 15.50 7.03 0.04
C ARG A 181 15.03 7.47 -1.33
N VAL A 182 13.85 7.02 -1.77
CA VAL A 182 13.27 7.44 -3.07
C VAL A 182 13.04 8.94 -3.10
N VAL A 183 12.46 9.50 -2.03
CA VAL A 183 12.23 10.96 -1.90
C VAL A 183 13.54 11.75 -2.00
N ARG A 184 14.63 11.28 -1.37
CA ARG A 184 15.94 11.92 -1.50
C ARG A 184 16.49 11.84 -2.92
N SER A 185 16.36 10.68 -3.58
CA SER A 185 16.78 10.52 -4.98
C SER A 185 16.05 11.49 -5.91
N ILE A 186 14.75 11.74 -5.69
CA ILE A 186 14.01 12.79 -6.42
C ILE A 186 14.67 14.15 -6.19
N GLY A 187 14.93 14.52 -4.94
CA GLY A 187 15.54 15.82 -4.61
C GLY A 187 16.96 16.02 -5.17
N ASP A 188 17.76 14.94 -5.24
CA ASP A 188 19.15 15.00 -5.70
C ASP A 188 19.27 15.04 -7.22
N ALA A 189 18.43 14.29 -7.96
CA ALA A 189 18.40 14.32 -9.43
C ALA A 189 18.15 15.73 -10.01
N HIS A 190 17.54 16.63 -9.24
CA HIS A 190 17.27 18.01 -9.65
C HIS A 190 18.35 19.01 -9.23
N ARG A 191 19.25 18.67 -8.29
CA ARG A 191 20.38 19.54 -7.91
C ARG A 191 21.51 19.52 -8.93
N ASP A 192 21.60 18.45 -9.72
CA ASP A 192 22.67 18.23 -10.69
C ASP A 192 22.31 18.70 -12.13
N TRP A 193 21.19 19.42 -12.30
CA TRP A 193 20.81 20.03 -13.58
C TRP A 193 21.29 21.49 -13.64
N PRO A 194 22.11 21.88 -14.64
CA PRO A 194 22.66 23.23 -14.77
C PRO A 194 21.63 24.31 -15.10
#